data_AF-A0A523AR61-F1
#
_entry.id   AF-A0A523AR61-F1
#
_cell.length_a   1.000
_cell.length_b   1.000
_cell.length_c   1.000
_cell.angle_alpha   90.00
_cell.angle_beta   90.00
_cell.angle_gamma   90.00
#
_symmetry.space_group_name_H-M   'P 1'
#
loop_
_entity.id
_entity.type
_entity.pdbx_description
1 polymer ?
#
loop_
_entity_poly.entity_id
_entity_poly.type
_entity_poly.pdbx_seq_one_letter_code
_entity_poly.pdbx_strand_id
1 'polypeptide(L)'
;MLLFYDIKPEEDRHGARIRLVRLLRKKGGIPIQRSTWLLPSLDEELMRLLEEIREKGGVIFLSEWKPIPLREIKKSGPIRVGVVIQGTRAIEEGMAERILRLLEGWGIKTEIRISGTMGRMAALSQGWEGDGKGFSLPSQALEELGRKNPDFLLLLTGCKSLENGVYMGRKIVENAKLVRLLRIPLTQVETAEGGTVIHWSGDPFLSEKLARSLSLELRSPPPFTSRIERRGGRVYRRLMGVRPGEKILVNGYVVGESLSSNVTLIARDGRLEEILGGSKYPRGIQKVGKVDLAKATVKTLRTFRILGPKEARGEGRRGN
;
A
#
# COMPACT_ATOMS: atom_id res chain seq x y z
N MET A 1 -17.64 11.70 0.43
CA MET A 1 -18.84 12.40 -0.09
C MET A 1 -19.17 11.85 -1.47
N LEU A 2 -20.45 11.71 -1.81
CA LEU A 2 -20.88 11.36 -3.15
C LEU A 2 -21.18 12.63 -3.95
N LEU A 3 -20.65 12.70 -5.16
CA LEU A 3 -20.99 13.69 -6.18
C LEU A 3 -21.78 12.99 -7.26
N PHE A 4 -22.95 13.53 -7.58
CA PHE A 4 -23.75 13.20 -8.73
C PHE A 4 -23.75 14.41 -9.66
N TYR A 5 -23.59 14.17 -10.96
CA TYR A 5 -23.74 15.22 -11.94
C TYR A 5 -24.55 14.73 -13.14
N ASP A 6 -25.35 15.61 -13.70
CA ASP A 6 -25.93 15.44 -15.02
C ASP A 6 -25.62 16.68 -15.86
N ILE A 7 -25.01 16.47 -17.02
CA ILE A 7 -24.58 17.53 -17.93
C ILE A 7 -25.05 17.08 -19.29
N LYS A 8 -26.04 17.74 -19.88
CA LYS A 8 -26.56 17.28 -21.17
C LYS A 8 -25.54 17.52 -22.28
N PRO A 9 -25.42 16.62 -23.28
CA PRO A 9 -24.47 16.78 -24.39
C PRO A 9 -24.58 18.14 -25.09
N GLU A 10 -25.79 18.64 -25.28
CA GLU A 10 -26.11 19.94 -25.88
C GLU A 10 -25.62 21.15 -25.06
N GLU A 11 -25.47 20.98 -23.74
CA GLU A 11 -24.99 21.96 -22.78
C GLU A 11 -23.46 21.87 -22.58
N ASP A 12 -22.83 20.75 -22.96
CA ASP A 12 -21.38 20.47 -22.79
C ASP A 12 -20.49 21.06 -23.91
N ARG A 13 -20.86 22.22 -24.48
CA ARG A 13 -20.14 22.85 -25.62
C ARG A 13 -18.66 23.15 -25.35
N HIS A 14 -18.28 23.25 -24.08
CA HIS A 14 -16.92 23.60 -23.64
C HIS A 14 -16.16 22.43 -23.00
N GLY A 15 -16.70 21.20 -23.08
CA GLY A 15 -16.10 20.01 -22.48
C GLY A 15 -15.99 20.09 -20.95
N ALA A 16 -16.94 20.76 -20.30
CA ALA A 16 -17.02 20.87 -18.85
C ALA A 16 -17.04 19.49 -18.18
N ARG A 17 -17.73 18.51 -18.78
CA ARG A 17 -17.72 17.11 -18.32
C ARG A 17 -16.30 16.52 -18.29
N ILE A 18 -15.53 16.71 -19.36
CA ILE A 18 -14.16 16.20 -19.46
C ILE A 18 -13.27 16.88 -18.41
N ARG A 19 -13.39 18.20 -18.25
CA ARG A 19 -12.65 18.94 -17.22
C ARG A 19 -12.99 18.44 -15.82
N LEU A 20 -14.28 18.22 -15.53
CA LEU A 20 -14.75 17.69 -14.27
C LEU A 20 -14.15 16.31 -14.01
N VAL A 21 -14.30 15.35 -14.93
CA VAL A 21 -13.75 14.00 -14.77
C VAL A 21 -12.23 14.02 -14.54
N ARG A 22 -11.49 14.86 -15.27
CA ARG A 22 -10.04 15.02 -15.08
C ARG A 22 -9.71 15.57 -13.69
N LEU A 23 -10.46 16.58 -13.24
CA LEU A 23 -10.28 17.16 -11.92
C LEU A 23 -10.61 16.16 -10.81
N LEU A 24 -11.74 15.45 -10.90
CA LEU A 24 -12.13 14.41 -9.95
C LEU A 24 -11.04 13.33 -9.83
N ARG A 25 -10.48 12.86 -10.95
CA ARG A 25 -9.34 11.91 -10.94
C ARG A 25 -8.10 12.51 -10.28
N LYS A 26 -7.74 13.76 -10.61
CA LYS A 26 -6.61 14.50 -10.01
C LYS A 26 -6.77 14.60 -8.49
N LYS A 27 -7.99 14.82 -8.00
CA LYS A 27 -8.32 14.90 -6.57
C LYS A 27 -8.50 13.53 -5.89
N GLY A 28 -8.27 12.43 -6.60
CA GLY A 28 -8.38 11.08 -6.06
C GLY A 28 -9.81 10.58 -5.89
N GLY A 29 -10.76 11.19 -6.61
CA GLY A 29 -12.12 10.70 -6.71
C GLY A 29 -12.19 9.33 -7.38
N ILE A 30 -13.12 8.50 -6.90
CA ILE A 30 -13.35 7.14 -7.39
C ILE A 30 -14.67 7.13 -8.17
N PRO A 31 -14.68 6.75 -9.45
CA PRO A 31 -15.91 6.61 -10.20
C PRO A 31 -16.68 5.40 -9.68
N ILE A 32 -17.95 5.63 -9.30
CA ILE A 32 -18.90 4.57 -8.96
C ILE A 32 -19.75 4.24 -10.19
N GLN A 33 -20.21 5.28 -10.89
CA GLN A 33 -20.86 5.22 -12.20
C GLN A 33 -20.33 6.36 -13.08
N ARG A 34 -20.80 6.47 -14.33
CA ARG A 34 -20.35 7.52 -15.26
C ARG A 34 -20.48 8.92 -14.66
N SER A 35 -21.62 9.20 -14.01
CA SER A 35 -22.00 10.48 -13.40
C SER A 35 -21.94 10.52 -11.88
N THR A 36 -21.47 9.43 -11.24
CA THR A 36 -21.49 9.29 -9.77
C THR A 36 -20.08 8.99 -9.26
N TRP A 37 -19.59 9.84 -8.36
CA TRP A 37 -18.21 9.80 -7.89
C TRP A 37 -18.14 9.84 -6.37
N LEU A 38 -17.29 9.01 -5.79
CA LEU A 38 -16.93 9.06 -4.38
C LEU A 38 -15.68 9.92 -4.20
N LEU A 39 -15.79 10.96 -3.38
CA LEU A 39 -14.76 11.97 -3.17
C LEU A 39 -14.21 11.96 -1.74
N PRO A 40 -12.88 12.11 -1.59
CA PRO A 40 -12.26 12.26 -0.27
C PRO A 40 -12.58 13.61 0.39
N SER A 41 -12.70 14.67 -0.41
CA SER A 41 -12.86 16.05 0.04
C SER A 41 -13.29 16.96 -1.12
N LEU A 42 -13.88 18.10 -0.81
CA LEU A 42 -14.08 19.23 -1.72
C LEU A 42 -13.00 20.28 -1.48
N ASP A 43 -12.51 20.88 -2.55
CA ASP A 43 -11.64 22.06 -2.49
C ASP A 43 -12.15 23.17 -3.39
N GLU A 44 -11.57 24.36 -3.27
CA GLU A 44 -12.01 25.54 -4.02
C GLU A 44 -11.94 25.34 -5.54
N GLU A 45 -10.92 24.66 -6.05
CA GLU A 45 -10.78 24.38 -7.50
C GLU A 45 -11.96 23.55 -8.00
N LEU A 46 -12.34 22.51 -7.26
CA LEU A 46 -13.50 21.68 -7.59
C LEU A 46 -14.80 22.47 -7.44
N MET A 47 -14.98 23.23 -6.35
CA MET A 47 -16.20 24.01 -6.12
C MET A 47 -16.46 25.03 -7.25
N ARG A 48 -15.43 25.75 -7.70
CA ARG A 48 -15.56 26.70 -8.82
C ARG A 48 -16.03 26.02 -10.11
N LEU A 49 -15.50 24.85 -10.42
CA LEU A 49 -15.91 24.10 -11.61
C LEU A 49 -17.34 23.56 -11.49
N LEU A 50 -17.76 23.14 -10.29
CA LEU A 50 -19.13 22.68 -10.06
C LEU A 50 -20.14 23.82 -10.22
N GLU A 51 -19.84 25.03 -9.74
CA GLU A 51 -20.69 26.21 -9.96
C GLU A 51 -20.76 26.62 -11.43
N GLU A 52 -19.62 26.62 -12.15
CA GLU A 52 -19.61 26.87 -13.61
C GLU A 52 -20.54 25.91 -14.37
N ILE A 53 -20.59 24.64 -13.93
CA ILE A 53 -21.48 23.63 -14.54
C ILE A 53 -22.95 23.95 -14.23
N ARG A 54 -23.26 24.36 -12.99
CA ARG A 54 -24.63 24.75 -12.59
C ARG A 54 -25.13 25.95 -13.38
N GLU A 55 -24.30 26.98 -13.54
CA GLU A 55 -24.63 28.18 -14.33
C GLU A 55 -24.96 27.87 -15.79
N LYS A 56 -24.40 26.78 -16.33
CA LYS A 56 -24.62 26.32 -17.70
C LYS A 56 -25.79 25.35 -17.85
N GLY A 57 -26.59 25.15 -16.81
CA GLY A 57 -27.77 24.28 -16.81
C GLY A 57 -27.50 22.84 -16.33
N GLY A 58 -26.26 22.51 -16.01
CA GLY A 58 -25.92 21.20 -15.46
C GLY A 58 -26.47 21.00 -14.04
N VAL A 59 -26.89 19.78 -13.73
CA VAL A 59 -27.38 19.40 -12.40
C VAL A 59 -26.22 18.83 -11.60
N ILE A 60 -25.97 19.38 -10.41
CA ILE A 60 -24.99 18.86 -9.45
C ILE A 60 -25.71 18.55 -8.14
N PHE A 61 -25.48 17.36 -7.61
CA PHE A 61 -25.95 16.97 -6.29
C PHE A 61 -24.81 16.39 -5.45
N LEU A 62 -24.71 16.85 -4.21
CA LEU A 62 -23.72 16.38 -3.25
C LEU A 62 -24.44 15.71 -2.09
N SER A 63 -23.98 14.51 -1.72
CA SER A 63 -24.48 13.80 -0.56
C SER A 63 -23.34 13.40 0.35
N GLU A 64 -23.56 13.50 1.65
CA GLU A 64 -22.70 12.81 2.59
C GLU A 64 -22.67 11.30 2.29
N TRP A 65 -21.51 10.70 2.51
CA TRP A 65 -21.32 9.26 2.31
C TRP A 65 -20.88 8.65 3.63
N LYS A 66 -21.71 7.75 4.17
CA LYS A 66 -21.38 6.94 5.33
C LYS A 66 -21.56 5.47 4.91
N PRO A 67 -20.46 4.77 4.58
CA PRO A 67 -20.56 3.37 4.18
C PRO A 67 -21.03 2.55 5.37
N ILE A 68 -22.01 1.68 5.14
CA ILE A 68 -22.48 0.67 6.09
C ILE A 68 -21.99 -0.68 5.56
N PRO A 69 -21.05 -1.35 6.23
CA PRO A 69 -20.62 -2.70 5.86
C PRO A 69 -21.81 -3.64 5.72
N LEU A 70 -21.80 -4.48 4.68
CA LEU A 70 -22.92 -5.39 4.43
C LEU A 70 -23.18 -6.33 5.61
N ARG A 71 -22.14 -6.71 6.37
CA ARG A 71 -22.25 -7.50 7.60
C ARG A 71 -23.03 -6.82 8.73
N GLU A 72 -23.03 -5.50 8.81
CA GLU A 72 -23.86 -4.79 9.81
C GLU A 72 -25.35 -4.94 9.51
N ILE A 73 -25.70 -5.10 8.23
CA ILE A 73 -27.07 -5.31 7.76
C ILE A 73 -27.42 -6.80 7.77
N LYS A 74 -26.47 -7.64 7.34
CA LYS A 74 -26.65 -9.07 7.16
C LYS A 74 -26.44 -9.81 8.48
N LYS A 75 -27.53 -10.27 9.09
CA LYS A 75 -27.54 -10.98 10.38
C LYS A 75 -26.98 -12.41 10.33
N SER A 76 -26.76 -12.99 9.14
CA SER A 76 -26.35 -14.40 9.00
C SER A 76 -25.48 -14.66 7.76
N GLY A 77 -24.78 -15.81 7.76
CA GLY A 77 -23.93 -16.27 6.66
C GLY A 77 -22.43 -16.05 6.91
N PRO A 78 -21.59 -16.55 6.00
CA PRO A 78 -20.15 -16.64 6.24
C PRO A 78 -19.50 -15.27 6.23
N ILE A 79 -18.59 -15.04 7.18
CA ILE A 79 -17.68 -13.89 7.17
C ILE A 79 -16.69 -14.08 6.03
N ARG A 80 -16.45 -13.02 5.26
CA ARG A 80 -15.50 -12.98 4.15
C ARG A 80 -14.32 -12.08 4.48
N VAL A 81 -13.12 -12.61 4.36
CA VAL A 81 -11.87 -11.89 4.63
C VAL A 81 -10.97 -11.91 3.40
N GLY A 82 -10.62 -10.73 2.90
CA GLY A 82 -9.56 -10.60 1.91
C GLY A 82 -8.20 -10.56 2.60
N VAL A 83 -7.28 -11.45 2.23
CA VAL A 83 -5.95 -11.58 2.85
C VAL A 83 -4.88 -11.16 1.86
N VAL A 84 -4.07 -10.15 2.20
CA VAL A 84 -2.89 -9.76 1.44
C VAL A 84 -1.65 -10.21 2.19
N ILE A 85 -0.82 -11.04 1.56
CA ILE A 85 0.46 -11.49 2.11
C ILE A 85 1.57 -10.72 1.40
N GLN A 86 2.41 -10.05 2.19
CA GLN A 86 3.49 -9.20 1.71
C GLN A 86 4.85 -9.66 2.24
N GLY A 87 5.77 -9.90 1.30
CA GLY A 87 7.12 -10.39 1.59
C GLY A 87 7.19 -11.92 1.65
N THR A 88 8.39 -12.44 1.93
CA THR A 88 8.64 -13.90 2.01
C THR A 88 8.55 -14.42 3.42
N ARG A 89 9.04 -13.66 4.41
CA ARG A 89 9.19 -14.09 5.80
C ARG A 89 7.90 -14.64 6.39
N ALA A 90 6.77 -13.96 6.18
CA ALA A 90 5.49 -14.42 6.71
C ALA A 90 5.06 -15.81 6.18
N ILE A 91 5.53 -16.18 4.98
CA ILE A 91 5.31 -17.50 4.38
C ILE A 91 6.38 -18.48 4.89
N GLU A 92 7.67 -18.12 4.75
CA GLU A 92 8.82 -18.97 5.11
C GLU A 92 8.85 -19.31 6.61
N GLU A 93 8.37 -18.42 7.48
CA GLU A 93 8.29 -18.60 8.94
C GLU A 93 6.96 -19.24 9.39
N GLY A 94 6.08 -19.63 8.46
CA GLY A 94 4.84 -20.38 8.75
C GLY A 94 3.68 -19.57 9.35
N MET A 95 3.85 -18.27 9.63
CA MET A 95 2.78 -17.44 10.22
C MET A 95 1.57 -17.30 9.28
N ALA A 96 1.81 -17.21 7.96
CA ALA A 96 0.74 -17.16 6.97
C ALA A 96 -0.16 -18.39 7.05
N GLU A 97 0.44 -19.58 7.07
CA GLU A 97 -0.28 -20.84 7.18
C GLU A 97 -1.06 -20.92 8.50
N ARG A 98 -0.42 -20.56 9.62
CA ARG A 98 -1.07 -20.55 10.94
C ARG A 98 -2.32 -19.67 10.96
N ILE A 99 -2.24 -18.47 10.38
CA ILE A 99 -3.37 -17.54 10.29
C ILE A 99 -4.47 -18.10 9.40
N LEU A 100 -4.13 -18.64 8.23
CA LEU A 100 -5.13 -19.20 7.31
C LEU A 100 -5.89 -20.37 7.94
N ARG A 101 -5.19 -21.27 8.64
CA ARG A 101 -5.82 -22.37 9.41
C ARG A 101 -6.74 -21.86 10.53
N LEU A 102 -6.35 -20.77 11.21
CA LEU A 102 -7.23 -20.14 12.21
C LEU A 102 -8.50 -19.57 11.58
N LEU A 103 -8.37 -18.86 10.46
CA LEU A 103 -9.51 -18.30 9.73
C LEU A 103 -10.45 -19.42 9.24
N GLU A 104 -9.89 -20.48 8.66
CA GLU A 104 -10.65 -21.66 8.24
C GLU A 104 -11.37 -22.33 9.42
N GLY A 105 -10.67 -22.56 10.54
CA GLY A 105 -11.26 -23.11 11.76
C GLY A 105 -12.36 -22.23 12.38
N TRP A 106 -12.42 -20.94 12.03
CA TRP A 106 -13.51 -20.04 12.41
C TRP A 106 -14.65 -19.99 11.39
N GLY A 107 -14.61 -20.82 10.33
CA GLY A 107 -15.61 -20.82 9.26
C GLY A 107 -15.56 -19.56 8.39
N ILE A 108 -14.43 -18.84 8.38
CA ILE A 108 -14.25 -17.62 7.59
C ILE A 108 -13.83 -17.99 6.17
N LYS A 109 -14.55 -17.46 5.18
CA LYS A 109 -14.17 -17.58 3.78
C LYS A 109 -13.07 -16.58 3.46
N THR A 110 -11.95 -17.07 2.94
CA THR A 110 -10.78 -16.25 2.61
C THR A 110 -10.62 -16.10 1.10
N GLU A 111 -10.17 -14.94 0.67
CA GLU A 111 -9.58 -14.75 -0.66
C GLU A 111 -8.18 -14.18 -0.49
N ILE A 112 -7.18 -14.85 -1.06
CA ILE A 112 -5.77 -14.58 -0.75
C ILE A 112 -5.09 -13.92 -1.96
N ARG A 113 -4.28 -12.89 -1.69
CA ARG A 113 -3.39 -12.25 -2.66
C ARG A 113 -1.98 -12.19 -2.13
N ILE A 114 -1.04 -12.76 -2.88
CA ILE A 114 0.38 -12.66 -2.58
C ILE A 114 1.00 -11.54 -3.41
N SER A 115 1.58 -10.58 -2.72
CA SER A 115 2.11 -9.35 -3.30
C SER A 115 3.64 -9.38 -3.42
N GLY A 116 4.13 -8.73 -4.49
CA GLY A 116 5.56 -8.69 -4.83
C GLY A 116 6.11 -10.00 -5.42
N THR A 117 7.16 -9.86 -6.24
CA THR A 117 7.82 -10.99 -6.91
C THR A 117 8.35 -12.02 -5.93
N MET A 118 9.03 -11.57 -4.87
CA MET A 118 9.67 -12.47 -3.90
C MET A 118 8.65 -13.28 -3.11
N GLY A 119 7.56 -12.65 -2.64
CA GLY A 119 6.49 -13.34 -1.92
C GLY A 119 5.85 -14.44 -2.77
N ARG A 120 5.62 -14.18 -4.07
CA ARG A 120 5.10 -15.20 -4.98
C ARG A 120 6.05 -16.36 -5.20
N MET A 121 7.35 -16.10 -5.32
CA MET A 121 8.34 -17.17 -5.42
C MET A 121 8.37 -18.03 -4.15
N ALA A 122 8.29 -17.41 -2.97
CA ALA A 122 8.21 -18.14 -1.71
C ALA A 122 6.93 -18.98 -1.62
N ALA A 123 5.78 -18.44 -2.02
CA ALA A 123 4.51 -19.17 -2.08
C ALA A 123 4.61 -20.39 -3.02
N LEU A 124 5.10 -20.19 -4.25
CA LEU A 124 5.29 -21.27 -5.22
C LEU A 124 6.22 -22.37 -4.68
N SER A 125 7.30 -21.99 -4.00
CA SER A 125 8.23 -22.98 -3.39
C SER A 125 7.60 -23.81 -2.27
N GLN A 126 6.52 -23.32 -1.67
CA GLN A 126 5.75 -24.00 -0.62
C GLN A 126 4.48 -24.68 -1.18
N GLY A 127 4.35 -24.77 -2.51
CA GLY A 127 3.19 -25.39 -3.16
C GLY A 127 1.91 -24.53 -3.12
N TRP A 128 2.00 -23.24 -2.79
CA TRP A 128 0.85 -22.35 -2.81
C TRP A 128 0.66 -21.83 -4.23
N GLU A 129 -0.38 -22.30 -4.91
CA GLU A 129 -0.84 -21.69 -6.15
C GLU A 129 -1.56 -20.38 -5.82
N GLY A 130 -0.82 -19.28 -5.87
CA GLY A 130 -1.40 -17.96 -5.59
C GLY A 130 -2.39 -17.53 -6.69
N ASP A 131 -3.55 -17.04 -6.28
CA ASP A 131 -4.53 -16.46 -7.19
C ASP A 131 -3.98 -15.17 -7.84
N GLY A 132 -3.78 -15.16 -9.16
CA GLY A 132 -3.78 -13.92 -9.95
C GLY A 132 -2.61 -13.71 -10.92
N LYS A 133 -2.96 -13.66 -12.22
CA LYS A 133 -2.13 -13.10 -13.30
C LYS A 133 -1.86 -11.61 -13.02
N GLY A 134 -0.58 -11.23 -12.98
CA GLY A 134 -0.13 -9.82 -12.92
C GLY A 134 0.54 -9.43 -11.61
N PHE A 135 1.65 -8.70 -11.69
CA PHE A 135 2.36 -8.14 -10.52
C PHE A 135 1.56 -6.96 -9.95
N SER A 136 1.04 -7.08 -8.73
CA SER A 136 0.38 -5.98 -8.02
C SER A 136 1.16 -5.56 -6.78
N LEU A 137 1.18 -4.24 -6.52
CA LEU A 137 1.63 -3.67 -5.26
C LEU A 137 0.68 -4.10 -4.14
N PRO A 138 1.12 -4.20 -2.87
CA PRO A 138 0.24 -4.65 -1.79
C PRO A 138 -1.00 -3.76 -1.60
N SER A 139 -0.88 -2.44 -1.84
CA SER A 139 -2.02 -1.53 -1.81
C SER A 139 -3.00 -1.77 -2.96
N GLN A 140 -2.52 -2.20 -4.13
CA GLN A 140 -3.37 -2.60 -5.26
C GLN A 140 -4.07 -3.93 -4.99
N ALA A 141 -3.40 -4.88 -4.33
CA ALA A 141 -4.03 -6.11 -3.89
C ALA A 141 -5.16 -5.85 -2.87
N LEU A 142 -4.95 -4.93 -1.92
CA LEU A 142 -6.02 -4.48 -1.01
C LEU A 142 -7.18 -3.82 -1.75
N GLU A 143 -6.89 -3.00 -2.77
CA GLU A 143 -7.91 -2.37 -3.62
C GLU A 143 -8.73 -3.39 -4.41
N GLU A 144 -8.07 -4.37 -5.02
CA GLU A 144 -8.71 -5.47 -5.77
C GLU A 144 -9.62 -6.30 -4.88
N LEU A 145 -9.14 -6.70 -3.70
CA LEU A 145 -9.94 -7.40 -2.70
C LEU A 145 -11.09 -6.50 -2.20
N GLY A 146 -10.83 -5.23 -1.92
CA GLY A 146 -11.84 -4.28 -1.47
C GLY A 146 -13.00 -4.11 -2.44
N ARG A 147 -12.76 -4.17 -3.76
CA ARG A 147 -13.82 -4.14 -4.79
C ARG A 147 -14.76 -5.34 -4.73
N LYS A 148 -14.33 -6.45 -4.14
CA LYS A 148 -15.16 -7.65 -3.93
C LYS A 148 -16.02 -7.56 -2.68
N ASN A 149 -15.99 -6.43 -1.98
CA ASN A 149 -16.80 -6.12 -0.81
C ASN A 149 -16.68 -7.17 0.32
N PRO A 150 -15.45 -7.45 0.82
CA PRO A 150 -15.24 -8.33 1.95
C PRO A 150 -15.71 -7.66 3.25
N ASP A 151 -15.96 -8.46 4.28
CA ASP A 151 -16.33 -7.94 5.60
C ASP A 151 -15.10 -7.39 6.33
N PHE A 152 -13.93 -8.00 6.11
CA PHE A 152 -12.65 -7.51 6.60
C PHE A 152 -11.54 -7.67 5.58
N LEU A 153 -10.50 -6.87 5.73
CA LEU A 153 -9.21 -7.06 5.09
C LEU A 153 -8.15 -7.38 6.14
N LEU A 154 -7.26 -8.29 5.77
CA LEU A 154 -6.11 -8.69 6.56
C LEU A 154 -4.84 -8.45 5.74
N LEU A 155 -3.93 -7.64 6.28
CA LEU A 155 -2.61 -7.42 5.72
C LEU A 155 -1.57 -8.17 6.56
N LEU A 156 -0.97 -9.21 6.01
CA LEU A 156 0.13 -9.93 6.64
C LEU A 156 1.47 -9.42 6.12
N THR A 157 2.30 -8.91 7.02
CA THR A 157 3.64 -8.40 6.71
C THR A 157 4.70 -9.16 7.49
N GLY A 158 5.85 -9.40 6.88
CA GLY A 158 7.03 -9.96 7.55
C GLY A 158 8.26 -9.12 7.26
N CYS A 159 8.41 -8.01 7.98
CA CYS A 159 9.51 -7.07 7.80
C CYS A 159 10.77 -7.50 8.54
N LYS A 160 11.86 -6.75 8.34
CA LYS A 160 13.12 -6.96 9.08
C LYS A 160 13.06 -6.51 10.55
N SER A 161 12.14 -5.61 10.89
CA SER A 161 11.89 -5.10 12.24
C SER A 161 10.43 -4.66 12.36
N LEU A 162 9.95 -4.58 13.60
CA LEU A 162 8.59 -4.14 13.90
C LEU A 162 8.31 -2.72 13.39
N GLU A 163 9.25 -1.79 13.63
CA GLU A 163 9.15 -0.40 13.17
C GLU A 163 8.98 -0.28 11.65
N ASN A 164 9.74 -1.07 10.88
CA ASN A 164 9.61 -1.10 9.43
C ASN A 164 8.26 -1.71 9.00
N GLY A 165 7.80 -2.74 9.73
CA GLY A 165 6.51 -3.39 9.54
C GLY A 165 5.32 -2.47 9.67
N VAL A 166 5.25 -1.78 10.80
CA VAL A 166 4.19 -0.80 11.09
C VAL A 166 4.16 0.29 10.02
N TYR A 167 5.33 0.78 9.60
CA TYR A 167 5.39 1.79 8.55
C TYR A 167 4.97 1.27 7.18
N MET A 168 5.45 0.09 6.79
CA MET A 168 5.08 -0.49 5.52
C MET A 168 3.57 -0.69 5.47
N GLY A 169 2.98 -1.19 6.56
CA GLY A 169 1.54 -1.23 6.81
C GLY A 169 0.87 0.10 6.52
N ARG A 170 1.29 1.16 7.22
CA ARG A 170 0.78 2.53 7.02
C ARG A 170 0.79 2.92 5.55
N LYS A 171 1.94 2.80 4.87
CA LYS A 171 2.09 3.21 3.47
C LYS A 171 1.14 2.43 2.57
N ILE A 172 0.97 1.13 2.83
CA ILE A 172 0.06 0.28 2.08
C ILE A 172 -1.39 0.74 2.30
N VAL A 173 -1.81 0.95 3.55
CA VAL A 173 -3.15 1.43 3.91
C VAL A 173 -3.43 2.81 3.31
N GLU A 174 -2.50 3.76 3.46
CA GLU A 174 -2.66 5.14 2.95
C GLU A 174 -2.86 5.17 1.42
N ASN A 175 -2.21 4.25 0.70
CA ASN A 175 -2.31 4.14 -0.76
C ASN A 175 -3.50 3.29 -1.24
N ALA A 176 -4.18 2.56 -0.34
CA ALA A 176 -5.43 1.86 -0.63
C ALA A 176 -6.63 2.80 -0.43
N LYS A 177 -6.75 3.79 -1.34
CA LYS A 177 -7.76 4.87 -1.30
C LYS A 177 -9.20 4.36 -1.22
N LEU A 178 -9.56 3.37 -2.03
CA LEU A 178 -10.91 2.78 -2.04
C LEU A 178 -11.23 2.14 -0.70
N VAL A 179 -10.30 1.36 -0.16
CA VAL A 179 -10.45 0.69 1.15
C VAL A 179 -10.73 1.72 2.24
N ARG A 180 -9.97 2.83 2.25
CA ARG A 180 -10.17 3.93 3.19
C ARG A 180 -11.50 4.65 3.01
N LEU A 181 -11.87 4.96 1.76
CA LEU A 181 -13.11 5.68 1.44
C LEU A 181 -14.37 4.85 1.71
N LEU A 182 -14.30 3.53 1.49
CA LEU A 182 -15.35 2.58 1.83
C LEU A 182 -15.31 2.17 3.31
N ARG A 183 -14.30 2.60 4.07
CA ARG A 183 -14.09 2.26 5.49
C ARG A 183 -14.14 0.76 5.76
N ILE A 184 -13.61 -0.05 4.84
CA ILE A 184 -13.56 -1.51 5.03
C ILE A 184 -12.68 -1.79 6.25
N PRO A 185 -13.14 -2.59 7.22
CA PRO A 185 -12.35 -2.97 8.37
C PRO A 185 -11.01 -3.59 7.96
N LEU A 186 -9.91 -3.10 8.52
CA LEU A 186 -8.56 -3.50 8.11
C LEU A 186 -7.69 -3.80 9.32
N THR A 187 -7.17 -5.01 9.35
CA THR A 187 -6.21 -5.49 10.37
C THR A 187 -4.89 -5.78 9.68
N GLN A 188 -3.78 -5.47 10.34
CA GLN A 188 -2.47 -5.98 9.96
C GLN A 188 -1.95 -6.96 11.01
N VAL A 189 -1.28 -8.01 10.57
CA VAL A 189 -0.40 -8.82 11.41
C VAL A 189 1.02 -8.62 10.90
N GLU A 190 1.91 -8.10 11.75
CA GLU A 190 3.34 -8.02 11.47
C GLU A 190 4.05 -9.17 12.21
N THR A 191 4.94 -9.88 11.54
CA THR A 191 5.61 -11.07 12.11
C THR A 191 6.99 -10.78 12.70
N ALA A 192 7.57 -9.61 12.43
CA ALA A 192 8.88 -9.24 12.96
C ALA A 192 8.89 -9.14 14.50
N GLU A 193 10.00 -9.56 15.11
CA GLU A 193 10.36 -9.28 16.52
C GLU A 193 9.27 -9.73 17.53
N GLY A 194 8.76 -10.96 17.36
CA GLY A 194 7.70 -11.51 18.23
C GLY A 194 6.29 -11.23 17.76
N GLY A 195 6.14 -10.29 16.81
CA GLY A 195 4.91 -10.01 16.09
C GLY A 195 3.91 -9.13 16.85
N THR A 196 2.98 -8.53 16.10
CA THR A 196 1.90 -7.70 16.65
C THR A 196 0.70 -7.70 15.72
N VAL A 197 -0.48 -7.46 16.28
CA VAL A 197 -1.68 -7.14 15.52
C VAL A 197 -1.92 -5.64 15.58
N ILE A 198 -2.11 -5.00 14.43
CA ILE A 198 -2.38 -3.57 14.32
C ILE A 198 -3.79 -3.39 13.76
N HIS A 199 -4.66 -2.77 14.54
CA HIS A 199 -6.02 -2.45 14.11
C HIS A 199 -6.02 -1.10 13.36
N TRP A 200 -6.17 -1.10 12.04
CA TRP A 200 -6.10 0.15 11.25
C TRP A 200 -7.41 0.92 11.22
N SER A 201 -8.54 0.22 11.09
CA SER A 201 -9.86 0.85 10.98
C SER A 201 -11.01 -0.15 11.10
N GLY A 202 -12.20 0.38 11.42
CA GLY A 202 -13.47 -0.35 11.33
C GLY A 202 -13.77 -1.19 12.57
N ASP A 203 -14.54 -2.26 12.37
CA ASP A 203 -14.87 -3.23 13.42
C ASP A 203 -13.59 -3.94 13.93
N PRO A 204 -13.30 -3.91 15.26
CA PRO A 204 -12.12 -4.53 15.84
C PRO A 204 -12.21 -6.06 16.00
N PHE A 205 -13.35 -6.68 15.71
CA PHE A 205 -13.59 -8.12 15.90
C PHE A 205 -12.46 -9.01 15.38
N LEU A 206 -12.03 -8.82 14.13
CA LEU A 206 -10.99 -9.66 13.54
C LEU A 206 -9.63 -9.43 14.21
N SER A 207 -9.28 -8.18 14.51
CA SER A 207 -8.03 -7.83 15.18
C SER A 207 -7.94 -8.38 16.60
N GLU A 208 -9.01 -8.28 17.38
CA GLU A 208 -9.06 -8.84 18.74
C GLU A 208 -8.98 -10.37 18.72
N LYS A 209 -9.71 -11.00 17.80
CA LYS A 209 -9.71 -12.45 17.67
C LYS A 209 -8.34 -12.99 17.26
N LEU A 210 -7.69 -12.35 16.28
CA LEU A 210 -6.32 -12.69 15.88
C LEU A 210 -5.31 -12.47 17.01
N ALA A 211 -5.37 -11.33 17.70
CA ALA A 211 -4.45 -11.02 18.80
C ALA A 211 -4.52 -12.08 19.90
N ARG A 212 -5.75 -12.46 20.32
CA ARG A 212 -5.96 -13.50 21.34
C ARG A 212 -5.47 -14.87 20.87
N SER A 213 -5.85 -15.30 19.67
CA SER A 213 -5.51 -16.66 19.19
C SER A 213 -4.03 -16.84 18.80
N LEU A 214 -3.33 -15.75 18.49
CA LEU A 214 -1.89 -15.76 18.21
C LEU A 214 -1.05 -15.42 19.45
N SER A 215 -1.68 -15.04 20.56
CA SER A 215 -1.02 -14.48 21.76
C SER A 215 -0.12 -13.30 21.43
N LEU A 216 -0.60 -12.39 20.58
CA LEU A 216 0.12 -11.20 20.13
C LEU A 216 -0.48 -9.93 20.74
N GLU A 217 0.36 -8.92 20.93
CA GLU A 217 -0.08 -7.61 21.36
C GLU A 217 -0.98 -6.97 20.29
N LEU A 218 -2.14 -6.46 20.70
CA LEU A 218 -3.02 -5.63 19.88
C LEU A 218 -2.66 -4.15 20.05
N ARG A 219 -2.27 -3.50 18.96
CA ARG A 219 -1.90 -2.09 18.93
C ARG A 219 -2.85 -1.26 18.08
N SER A 220 -3.07 -0.02 18.51
CA SER A 220 -3.60 1.03 17.63
C SER A 220 -2.51 1.50 16.65
N PRO A 221 -2.88 2.09 15.51
CA PRO A 221 -1.91 2.67 14.59
C PRO A 221 -1.15 3.78 15.30
N PRO A 222 0.19 3.81 15.28
CA PRO A 222 0.93 4.84 16.01
C PRO A 222 0.65 6.24 15.43
N PRO A 223 0.72 7.29 16.26
CA PRO A 223 0.66 8.66 15.76
C PRO A 223 1.85 8.90 14.83
N PHE A 224 1.56 9.52 13.69
CA PHE A 224 2.47 9.50 12.57
C PHE A 224 3.11 10.86 12.33
N THR A 225 4.41 10.97 12.56
CA THR A 225 5.21 12.14 12.12
C THR A 225 5.52 12.03 10.63
N SER A 226 5.53 13.17 9.94
CA SER A 226 6.01 13.23 8.55
C SER A 226 7.48 12.83 8.50
N ARG A 227 7.85 11.95 7.56
CA ARG A 227 9.26 11.64 7.27
C ARG A 227 9.91 12.65 6.35
N ILE A 228 9.09 13.47 5.70
CA ILE A 228 9.52 14.47 4.76
C ILE A 228 9.41 15.82 5.43
N GLU A 229 10.55 16.48 5.59
CA GLU A 229 10.63 17.87 6.00
C GLU A 229 11.14 18.70 4.82
N ARG A 230 10.55 19.88 4.63
CA ARG A 230 11.00 20.85 3.63
C ARG A 230 11.39 22.12 4.36
N ARG A 231 12.68 22.47 4.30
CA ARG A 231 13.22 23.65 4.97
C ARG A 231 14.40 24.19 4.18
N GLY A 232 14.44 25.52 3.98
CA GLY A 232 15.57 26.20 3.34
C GLY A 232 15.93 25.67 1.95
N GLY A 233 14.93 25.34 1.11
CA GLY A 233 15.15 24.78 -0.22
C GLY A 233 15.61 23.31 -0.25
N ARG A 234 15.76 22.66 0.91
CA ARG A 234 16.13 21.25 1.05
C ARG A 234 14.92 20.38 1.40
N VAL A 235 14.99 19.14 0.94
CA VAL A 235 14.06 18.06 1.29
C VAL A 235 14.81 17.03 2.11
N TYR A 236 14.35 16.80 3.34
CA TYR A 236 14.90 15.81 4.26
C TYR A 236 13.96 14.60 4.27
N ARG A 237 14.50 13.39 4.12
CA ARG A 237 13.75 12.14 4.24
C ARG A 237 14.39 11.22 5.26
N ARG A 238 13.74 11.07 6.42
CA ARG A 238 14.14 10.09 7.43
C ARG A 238 13.83 8.67 6.96
N LEU A 239 14.81 7.78 7.06
CA LEU A 239 14.67 6.35 6.83
C LEU A 239 14.37 5.64 8.15
N MET A 240 13.61 4.55 8.11
CA MET A 240 13.13 3.89 9.32
C MET A 240 13.40 2.40 9.26
N GLY A 241 13.60 1.78 10.42
CA GLY A 241 14.06 0.40 10.54
C GLY A 241 15.43 0.16 9.87
N VAL A 242 16.23 1.21 9.67
CA VAL A 242 17.58 1.07 9.11
C VAL A 242 18.50 0.51 10.18
N ARG A 243 19.39 -0.41 9.79
CA ARG A 243 20.45 -0.92 10.67
C ARG A 243 21.80 -0.50 10.11
N PRO A 244 22.84 -0.30 10.96
CA PRO A 244 24.20 -0.08 10.48
C PRO A 244 24.66 -1.19 9.52
N GLY A 245 25.43 -0.81 8.49
CA GLY A 245 25.96 -1.70 7.45
C GLY A 245 25.00 -1.99 6.28
N GLU A 246 23.81 -1.41 6.25
CA GLU A 246 22.88 -1.60 5.13
C GLU A 246 23.20 -0.67 3.96
N LYS A 247 23.25 -1.22 2.75
CA LYS A 247 23.31 -0.42 1.53
C LYS A 247 22.02 0.35 1.35
N ILE A 248 22.13 1.62 1.02
CA ILE A 248 20.99 2.53 0.78
C ILE A 248 20.78 2.65 -0.72
N LEU A 249 19.59 2.29 -1.17
CA LEU A 249 19.20 2.35 -2.57
C LEU A 249 18.16 3.45 -2.78
N VAL A 250 18.37 4.29 -3.78
CA VAL A 250 17.41 5.30 -4.25
C VAL A 250 17.12 5.03 -5.72
N ASN A 251 15.85 4.80 -6.04
CA ASN A 251 15.38 4.41 -7.39
C ASN A 251 16.19 3.26 -8.01
N GLY A 252 16.64 2.30 -7.18
CA GLY A 252 17.37 1.11 -7.61
C GLY A 252 18.90 1.24 -7.61
N TYR A 253 19.46 2.44 -7.46
CA TYR A 253 20.92 2.64 -7.39
C TYR A 253 21.40 2.71 -5.95
N VAL A 254 22.51 2.03 -5.65
CA VAL A 254 23.18 2.13 -4.36
C VAL A 254 23.85 3.49 -4.24
N VAL A 255 23.33 4.36 -3.38
CA VAL A 255 23.82 5.73 -3.18
C VAL A 255 24.72 5.89 -1.96
N GLY A 256 24.80 4.86 -1.12
CA GLY A 256 25.54 4.92 0.13
C GLY A 256 25.31 3.71 1.03
N GLU A 257 25.76 3.82 2.27
CA GLU A 257 25.62 2.81 3.31
C GLU A 257 25.27 3.46 4.65
N SER A 258 24.39 2.83 5.43
CA SER A 258 24.05 3.31 6.77
C SER A 258 25.18 3.05 7.77
N LEU A 259 25.57 4.07 8.53
CA LEU A 259 26.53 3.95 9.62
C LEU A 259 25.84 3.93 10.99
N SER A 260 24.55 4.28 11.03
CA SER A 260 23.71 4.28 12.23
C SER A 260 22.30 3.79 11.90
N SER A 261 21.46 3.62 12.92
CA SER A 261 20.03 3.37 12.76
C SER A 261 19.21 4.63 12.45
N ASN A 262 19.78 5.83 12.65
CA ASN A 262 19.12 7.10 12.39
C ASN A 262 19.69 7.74 11.11
N VAL A 263 19.08 7.40 9.97
CA VAL A 263 19.55 7.86 8.66
C VAL A 263 18.58 8.86 8.04
N THR A 264 19.11 9.98 7.54
CA THR A 264 18.32 10.99 6.81
C THR A 264 18.95 11.31 5.47
N LEU A 265 18.18 11.17 4.39
CA LEU A 265 18.58 11.60 3.05
C LEU A 265 18.23 13.08 2.87
N ILE A 266 19.14 13.85 2.28
CA ILE A 266 18.93 15.28 2.02
C ILE A 266 19.11 15.55 0.54
N ALA A 267 18.12 16.18 -0.08
CA ALA A 267 18.21 16.64 -1.46
C ALA A 267 17.94 18.14 -1.58
N ARG A 268 18.65 18.78 -2.51
CA ARG A 268 18.49 20.18 -2.89
C ARG A 268 18.38 20.28 -4.39
N ASP A 269 17.43 21.08 -4.89
CA ASP A 269 17.19 21.27 -6.34
C ASP A 269 17.05 19.94 -7.10
N GLY A 270 16.43 18.97 -6.43
CA GLY A 270 16.23 17.62 -6.93
C GLY A 270 17.52 16.77 -7.04
N ARG A 271 18.63 17.09 -6.37
CA ARG A 271 19.82 16.24 -6.34
C ARG A 271 20.08 15.77 -4.92
N LEU A 272 20.40 14.49 -4.74
CA LEU A 272 20.80 13.95 -3.44
C LEU A 272 22.17 14.54 -3.05
N GLU A 273 22.18 15.31 -1.96
CA GLU A 273 23.32 16.10 -1.49
C GLU A 273 24.06 15.37 -0.36
N GLU A 274 23.30 14.84 0.61
CA GLU A 274 23.83 14.26 1.86
C GLU A 274 23.05 13.03 2.33
N ILE A 275 23.74 12.21 3.13
CA ILE A 275 23.18 11.09 3.88
C ILE A 275 23.66 11.25 5.32
N LEU A 276 22.84 11.85 6.18
CA LEU A 276 23.16 11.92 7.62
C LEU A 276 23.04 10.54 8.24
N GLY A 277 23.97 10.19 9.13
CA GLY A 277 24.04 8.87 9.74
C GLY A 277 24.48 7.74 8.78
N GLY A 278 25.04 8.10 7.61
CA GLY A 278 25.53 7.16 6.59
C GLY A 278 26.70 7.72 5.77
N SER A 279 27.31 6.85 4.96
CA SER A 279 28.34 7.22 3.99
C SER A 279 27.75 7.36 2.59
N LYS A 280 28.31 8.25 1.77
CA LYS A 280 27.91 8.49 0.39
C LYS A 280 28.75 7.68 -0.59
N TYR A 281 28.11 7.17 -1.64
CA TYR A 281 28.78 6.61 -2.82
C TYR A 281 28.60 7.55 -4.01
N PRO A 282 29.59 8.41 -4.33
CA PRO A 282 29.43 9.47 -5.33
C PRO A 282 28.96 8.97 -6.70
N ARG A 283 29.51 7.84 -7.19
CA ARG A 283 29.11 7.22 -8.45
C ARG A 283 27.64 6.79 -8.44
N GLY A 284 27.13 6.31 -7.31
CA GLY A 284 25.74 5.92 -7.14
C GLY A 284 24.80 7.12 -7.17
N ILE A 285 25.17 8.19 -6.45
CA ILE A 285 24.43 9.45 -6.44
C ILE A 285 24.35 10.05 -7.85
N GLN A 286 25.45 10.03 -8.60
CA GLN A 286 25.47 10.50 -9.99
C GLN A 286 24.52 9.70 -10.88
N LYS A 287 24.46 8.37 -10.73
CA LYS A 287 23.54 7.50 -11.48
C LYS A 287 22.06 7.78 -11.18
N VAL A 288 21.72 8.16 -9.95
CA VAL A 288 20.35 8.56 -9.60
C VAL A 288 19.93 9.83 -10.31
N GLY A 289 20.83 10.80 -10.47
CA GLY A 289 20.53 12.08 -11.14
C GLY A 289 19.49 12.91 -10.39
N LYS A 290 18.49 13.42 -11.10
CA LYS A 290 17.38 14.19 -10.49
C LYS A 290 16.41 13.27 -9.74
N VAL A 291 16.08 13.63 -8.50
CA VAL A 291 15.26 12.86 -7.58
C VAL A 291 14.36 13.77 -6.74
N ASP A 292 13.07 13.45 -6.70
CA ASP A 292 12.15 13.95 -5.68
C ASP A 292 12.12 12.97 -4.52
N LEU A 293 12.81 13.29 -3.42
CA LEU A 293 12.88 12.39 -2.26
C LEU A 293 11.50 12.08 -1.65
N ALA A 294 10.49 12.93 -1.83
CA ALA A 294 9.14 12.63 -1.34
C ALA A 294 8.48 11.48 -2.13
N LYS A 295 8.86 11.30 -3.39
CA LYS A 295 8.28 10.27 -4.29
C LYS A 295 9.21 9.11 -4.58
N ALA A 296 10.52 9.27 -4.35
CA ALA A 296 11.52 8.29 -4.69
C ALA A 296 11.28 6.94 -3.99
N THR A 297 11.62 5.85 -4.69
CA THR A 297 11.70 4.53 -4.06
C THR A 297 13.01 4.46 -3.29
N VAL A 298 12.93 4.27 -1.97
CA VAL A 298 14.10 4.11 -1.11
C VAL A 298 14.01 2.76 -0.42
N LYS A 299 15.10 1.98 -0.50
CA LYS A 299 15.24 0.66 0.13
C LYS A 299 16.57 0.60 0.87
N THR A 300 16.64 -0.19 1.93
CA THR A 300 17.91 -0.55 2.54
C THR A 300 18.04 -2.07 2.63
N LEU A 301 19.23 -2.60 2.39
CA LEU A 301 19.50 -4.04 2.28
C LEU A 301 20.88 -4.35 2.85
N ARG A 302 21.03 -5.43 3.62
CA ARG A 302 22.36 -5.91 4.07
C ARG A 302 23.11 -6.66 2.98
N THR A 303 22.40 -7.55 2.29
CA THR A 303 22.95 -8.39 1.22
C THR A 303 22.07 -8.27 0.00
N PHE A 304 22.71 -8.23 -1.17
CA PHE A 304 22.02 -8.57 -2.41
C PHE A 304 21.88 -10.09 -2.43
N ARG A 305 20.67 -10.62 -2.71
CA ARG A 305 20.60 -12.00 -3.20
C ARG A 305 21.29 -11.99 -4.56
N ILE A 306 22.57 -12.34 -4.55
CA ILE A 306 23.26 -12.79 -5.76
C ILE A 306 22.67 -14.17 -6.00
N LEU A 307 21.66 -14.25 -6.88
CA LEU A 307 21.44 -15.51 -7.57
C LEU A 307 22.75 -15.74 -8.33
N GLY A 308 23.55 -16.70 -7.86
CA GLY A 308 24.68 -17.17 -8.66
C GLY A 308 24.17 -17.48 -10.07
N PRO A 309 24.98 -17.28 -11.12
CA PRO A 309 24.60 -17.71 -12.46
C PRO A 309 24.05 -19.13 -12.34
N LYS A 310 22.83 -19.38 -12.82
CA LYS A 310 22.40 -20.76 -13.04
C LYS A 310 23.53 -21.36 -13.85
N GLU A 311 24.18 -22.40 -13.32
CA GLU A 311 24.99 -23.26 -14.15
C GLU A 311 24.08 -23.71 -15.28
N ALA A 312 24.22 -23.08 -16.45
CA ALA A 312 23.75 -23.63 -17.69
C ALA A 312 24.64 -24.85 -17.93
N ARG A 313 24.41 -25.92 -17.17
CA ARG A 313 24.83 -27.24 -17.57
C ARG A 313 24.01 -27.53 -18.81
N GLY A 314 24.65 -27.27 -19.95
CA GLY A 314 24.25 -27.84 -21.20
C GLY A 314 24.31 -29.34 -21.04
N GLU A 315 23.17 -29.96 -20.73
CA GLU A 315 22.92 -31.30 -21.21
C GLU A 315 22.73 -31.18 -22.72
N GLY A 316 23.84 -31.43 -23.41
CA GLY A 316 23.83 -31.61 -24.84
C GLY A 316 22.77 -32.65 -25.18
N ARG A 317 21.80 -32.24 -25.99
CA ARG A 317 21.13 -33.16 -26.90
C ARG A 317 22.20 -33.76 -27.80
N ARG A 318 22.79 -34.86 -27.37
CA ARG A 318 23.37 -35.83 -28.29
C ARG A 318 22.20 -36.53 -28.94
N GLY A 319 22.09 -36.36 -30.26
CA GLY A 319 21.22 -37.19 -31.07
C GLY A 319 21.64 -38.64 -30.94
N ASN A 320 20.65 -39.51 -30.82
CA ASN A 320 20.31 -40.51 -31.83
C ASN A 320 18.80 -40.73 -31.78
#